data_AF-A0AAV5SXK0-F1
#
_entry.id   AF-A0AAV5SXK0-F1
#
_cell.length_a   1.000
_cell.length_b   1.000
_cell.length_c   1.000
_cell.angle_alpha   90.00
_cell.angle_beta   90.00
_cell.angle_gamma   90.00
#
_symmetry.space_group_name_H-M   'P 1'
#
loop_
_entity.id
_entity.type
_entity.pdbx_description
1 polymer ?
#
loop_
_entity_poly.entity_id
_entity_poly.type
_entity_poly.pdbx_seq_one_letter_code
_entity_poly.pdbx_strand_id
1 'polypeptide(L)'
;DFVEPEDGFADDDILSSDDINVSMDGVPGAQNARSYLEREDFESELGSVDPFSEDFRDIAQHDIVEIIADGDRVGRPIIVFYAYRLPSNKSIDHDKLLRYLQATLDKVVDLDYTIIYFHYGLRSHNKPPVRWMVQAYKVLDRRYKKNLKALYVVHPTRFIRVLHTLFRPFISAKFEDKFYCVNSLIELEKALDLTRQLNVSLPVREHDATQRRASEVGKGSQTPPTPPRPSQQFDVTLEFILSHHTDHDVPPIVLDLCWFIENYCLDIEGIFRKSANVGSIKKLREKINRGEKVDFVNDAEYKDNVETAAHHAAVLLKTFLRSLGEPVTTNELYNKLTDLAESVQVPKLEKWKFVRDFVALLPLSNYRLLKTVVCLLTKVTLNSQINLMTANNLSVVFGPNLAWPTDQQVNIAQLGNLNNFCYQLIVHYDEIFTK
;
A
#
# COMPACT_ATOMS: atom_id res chain seq x y z
N ASP A 1 -2.82 -2.96 29.05
CA ASP A 1 -1.51 -3.36 29.60
C ASP A 1 -1.08 -4.69 29.01
N PHE A 2 -0.10 -4.64 28.11
CA PHE A 2 0.49 -5.84 27.53
C PHE A 2 1.47 -6.41 28.57
N VAL A 3 1.21 -7.63 29.03
CA VAL A 3 2.13 -8.38 29.91
C VAL A 3 2.99 -9.23 28.99
N GLU A 4 4.29 -9.01 29.02
CA GLU A 4 5.25 -9.78 28.24
C GLU A 4 5.21 -11.25 28.70
N PRO A 5 4.86 -12.22 27.84
CA PRO A 5 4.74 -13.62 28.24
C PRO A 5 6.11 -14.25 28.49
N GLU A 6 6.24 -15.02 29.58
CA GLU A 6 7.49 -15.57 30.12
C GLU A 6 8.27 -16.52 29.19
N ASP A 7 7.68 -17.03 28.10
CA ASP A 7 8.43 -17.92 27.20
C ASP A 7 9.50 -17.17 26.37
N GLY A 8 10.60 -17.84 26.04
CA GLY A 8 11.59 -17.32 25.09
C GLY A 8 11.02 -17.15 23.67
N PHE A 9 11.66 -16.31 22.84
CA PHE A 9 11.42 -16.30 21.40
C PHE A 9 11.75 -17.68 20.81
N ALA A 10 11.25 -17.98 19.60
CA ALA A 10 11.51 -19.25 18.90
C ALA A 10 12.99 -19.55 18.55
N ASP A 11 13.95 -18.88 19.20
CA ASP A 11 15.39 -19.11 19.07
C ASP A 11 15.81 -20.51 19.55
N ASP A 12 15.02 -21.15 20.42
CA ASP A 12 15.31 -22.47 21.01
C ASP A 12 14.62 -23.66 20.31
N ASP A 13 13.63 -23.43 19.45
CA ASP A 13 12.86 -24.50 18.80
C ASP A 13 13.38 -24.78 17.36
N ILE A 14 14.43 -25.60 17.28
CA ILE A 14 14.84 -26.26 16.04
C ILE A 14 13.64 -27.07 15.50
N LEU A 15 13.40 -27.01 14.17
CA LEU A 15 12.36 -27.79 13.48
C LEU A 15 12.29 -29.22 14.02
N SER A 16 11.10 -29.64 14.45
CA SER A 16 10.89 -31.00 14.90
C SER A 16 10.97 -31.97 13.70
N SER A 17 11.29 -33.23 13.94
CA SER A 17 11.31 -34.29 12.92
C SER A 17 10.01 -34.37 12.13
N ASP A 18 8.88 -34.03 12.76
CA ASP A 18 7.54 -34.02 12.15
C ASP A 18 7.33 -32.84 11.18
N ASP A 19 8.08 -31.75 11.32
CA ASP A 19 8.04 -30.59 10.42
C ASP A 19 8.83 -30.83 9.11
N ILE A 20 9.76 -31.80 9.11
CA ILE A 20 10.71 -32.04 8.01
C ILE A 20 10.11 -32.99 6.94
N ASN A 21 9.07 -33.76 7.27
CA ASN A 21 8.46 -34.73 6.38
C ASN A 21 7.12 -34.24 5.80
N VAL A 22 7.21 -33.42 4.74
CA VAL A 22 6.06 -32.89 3.98
C VAL A 22 6.10 -33.45 2.56
N SER A 23 5.24 -34.44 2.27
CA SER A 23 4.96 -34.87 0.90
C SER A 23 4.02 -33.88 0.22
N MET A 24 4.23 -33.63 -1.08
CA MET A 24 3.67 -32.49 -1.82
C MET A 24 2.51 -32.85 -2.77
N ASP A 25 2.03 -34.08 -2.77
CA ASP A 25 0.98 -34.52 -3.70
C ASP A 25 -0.43 -34.40 -3.10
N GLY A 26 -1.36 -33.81 -3.87
CA GLY A 26 -2.81 -34.00 -3.68
C GLY A 26 -3.59 -32.95 -2.87
N VAL A 27 -3.45 -31.64 -3.14
CA VAL A 27 -4.38 -30.62 -2.59
C VAL A 27 -5.32 -30.10 -3.69
N PRO A 28 -6.65 -30.08 -3.50
CA PRO A 28 -7.60 -29.53 -4.47
C PRO A 28 -7.35 -28.03 -4.69
N GLY A 29 -7.36 -27.60 -5.96
CA GLY A 29 -7.22 -26.19 -6.34
C GLY A 29 -8.42 -25.35 -5.87
N ALA A 30 -8.15 -24.13 -5.41
CA ALA A 30 -9.16 -23.17 -5.02
C ALA A 30 -10.07 -22.83 -6.21
N GLN A 31 -11.39 -22.93 -6.02
CA GLN A 31 -12.38 -22.52 -7.00
C GLN A 31 -12.55 -20.98 -6.97
N ASN A 32 -12.39 -20.37 -8.14
CA ASN A 32 -12.88 -19.05 -8.59
C ASN A 32 -13.12 -17.95 -7.54
N ALA A 33 -12.06 -17.27 -7.10
CA ALA A 33 -12.17 -15.88 -6.63
C ALA A 33 -12.01 -14.92 -7.83
N ARG A 34 -13.08 -14.21 -8.22
CA ARG A 34 -13.06 -13.16 -9.27
C ARG A 34 -12.16 -12.00 -8.84
N SER A 35 -11.44 -11.39 -9.78
CA SER A 35 -10.61 -10.21 -9.50
C SER A 35 -11.46 -9.07 -8.93
N TYR A 36 -10.96 -8.38 -7.90
CA TYR A 36 -11.65 -7.23 -7.33
C TYR A 36 -11.83 -6.09 -8.35
N LEU A 37 -10.90 -5.99 -9.30
CA LEU A 37 -10.95 -5.05 -10.43
C LEU A 37 -11.87 -5.50 -11.57
N GLU A 38 -12.29 -6.77 -11.59
CA GLU A 38 -13.20 -7.34 -12.60
C GLU A 38 -14.65 -7.45 -12.09
N ARG A 39 -14.96 -6.93 -10.90
CA ARG A 39 -16.34 -6.92 -10.39
C ARG A 39 -17.15 -5.84 -11.10
N GLU A 40 -17.97 -6.26 -12.06
CA GLU A 40 -18.89 -5.41 -12.83
C GLU A 40 -19.94 -4.72 -11.92
N ASP A 41 -20.28 -5.33 -10.78
CA ASP A 41 -21.35 -4.92 -9.87
C ASP A 41 -20.87 -4.27 -8.56
N PHE A 42 -19.68 -3.65 -8.57
CA PHE A 42 -19.04 -3.02 -7.41
C PHE A 42 -19.95 -2.05 -6.63
N GLU A 43 -20.76 -1.26 -7.34
CA GLU A 43 -21.71 -0.31 -6.75
C GLU A 43 -22.86 -1.01 -5.99
N SER A 44 -23.27 -2.19 -6.45
CA SER A 44 -24.35 -2.96 -5.84
C SER A 44 -23.90 -3.69 -4.57
N GLU A 45 -22.65 -4.16 -4.53
CA GLU A 45 -22.03 -4.86 -3.40
C GLU A 45 -21.54 -3.93 -2.27
N LEU A 46 -21.36 -2.64 -2.57
CA LEU A 46 -20.97 -1.62 -1.59
C LEU A 46 -22.01 -1.49 -0.47
N GLY A 47 -21.67 -1.93 0.74
CA GLY A 47 -22.53 -1.83 1.93
C GLY A 47 -23.58 -2.94 2.08
N SER A 48 -23.61 -3.94 1.19
CA SER A 48 -24.32 -5.20 1.45
C SER A 48 -23.38 -6.18 2.15
N VAL A 49 -23.78 -6.73 3.30
CA VAL A 49 -23.15 -7.93 3.84
C VAL A 49 -23.49 -9.04 2.86
N ASP A 50 -22.49 -9.54 2.12
CA ASP A 50 -22.67 -10.70 1.26
C ASP A 50 -23.17 -11.86 2.14
N PRO A 51 -24.39 -12.39 1.92
CA PRO A 51 -24.95 -13.45 2.75
C PRO A 51 -24.17 -14.77 2.64
N PHE A 52 -23.23 -14.87 1.70
CA PHE A 52 -22.26 -15.96 1.57
C PHE A 52 -20.84 -15.57 2.00
N SER A 53 -20.61 -14.32 2.42
CA SER A 53 -19.32 -13.94 3.00
C SER A 53 -19.14 -14.66 4.32
N GLU A 54 -18.05 -15.43 4.37
CA GLU A 54 -17.68 -16.12 5.59
C GLU A 54 -17.36 -15.10 6.69
N ASP A 55 -17.95 -15.34 7.86
CA ASP A 55 -17.73 -14.47 9.01
C ASP A 55 -16.32 -14.67 9.57
N PHE A 56 -15.44 -13.71 9.29
CA PHE A 56 -14.05 -13.71 9.78
C PHE A 56 -13.84 -12.90 11.06
N ARG A 57 -14.90 -12.48 11.78
CA ARG A 57 -14.75 -11.60 12.97
C ARG A 57 -13.82 -12.18 14.04
N ASP A 58 -13.87 -13.50 14.23
CA ASP A 58 -13.02 -14.27 15.15
C ASP A 58 -11.53 -14.21 14.80
N ILE A 59 -11.19 -14.05 13.53
CA ILE A 59 -9.80 -13.90 13.06
C ILE A 59 -9.43 -12.41 12.98
N ALA A 60 -10.34 -11.58 12.46
CA ALA A 60 -10.12 -10.15 12.24
C ALA A 60 -9.85 -9.40 13.54
N GLN A 61 -10.47 -9.79 14.66
CA GLN A 61 -10.24 -9.20 15.99
C GLN A 61 -8.78 -9.29 16.48
N HIS A 62 -7.97 -10.17 15.88
CA HIS A 62 -6.56 -10.32 16.24
C HIS A 62 -5.66 -9.32 15.51
N ASP A 63 -6.16 -8.60 14.50
CA ASP A 63 -5.40 -7.63 13.69
C ASP A 63 -4.08 -8.20 13.12
N ILE A 64 -4.08 -9.48 12.71
CA ILE A 64 -2.88 -10.19 12.21
C ILE A 64 -2.29 -9.50 10.96
N VAL A 65 -3.17 -8.94 10.13
CA VAL A 65 -2.83 -8.29 8.87
C VAL A 65 -3.36 -6.86 8.87
N GLU A 66 -2.51 -5.93 8.46
CA GLU A 66 -2.85 -4.54 8.21
C GLU A 66 -2.46 -4.17 6.79
N ILE A 67 -3.19 -3.22 6.19
CA ILE A 67 -2.76 -2.59 4.94
C ILE A 67 -2.41 -1.16 5.30
N ILE A 68 -1.13 -0.83 5.21
CA ILE A 68 -0.68 0.54 5.37
C ILE A 68 -1.10 1.29 4.10
N ALA A 69 -2.16 2.10 4.24
CA ALA A 69 -2.70 2.93 3.16
C ALA A 69 -1.65 3.90 2.61
N ASP A 70 -0.72 4.36 3.47
CA ASP A 70 0.41 5.17 3.07
C ASP A 70 1.41 4.42 2.17
N GLY A 71 1.28 3.12 1.87
CA GLY A 71 2.06 2.42 0.83
C GLY A 71 3.61 2.52 0.87
N ASP A 72 4.29 1.88 -0.08
CA ASP A 72 5.75 1.99 -0.28
C ASP A 72 6.05 3.28 -1.04
N ARG A 73 7.30 3.73 -1.16
CA ARG A 73 7.59 5.05 -1.74
C ARG A 73 7.21 5.31 -3.20
N VAL A 74 6.77 4.30 -3.94
CA VAL A 74 6.22 4.45 -5.29
C VAL A 74 4.68 4.33 -5.33
N GLY A 75 4.04 4.40 -4.17
CA GLY A 75 2.58 4.46 -4.01
C GLY A 75 1.92 3.09 -4.11
N ARG A 76 2.68 2.01 -3.87
CA ARG A 76 2.14 0.64 -3.84
C ARG A 76 1.59 0.35 -2.45
N PRO A 77 0.44 -0.30 -2.29
CA PRO A 77 -0.02 -0.74 -0.97
C PRO A 77 1.04 -1.59 -0.27
N ILE A 78 1.26 -1.32 1.03
CA ILE A 78 2.07 -2.19 1.89
C ILE A 78 1.12 -3.04 2.72
N ILE A 79 1.33 -4.35 2.66
CA ILE A 79 0.60 -5.32 3.46
C ILE A 79 1.51 -5.77 4.60
N VAL A 80 1.10 -5.53 5.83
CA VAL A 80 1.88 -5.84 7.03
C VAL A 80 1.28 -7.04 7.74
N PHE A 81 2.12 -8.00 8.08
CA PHE A 81 1.77 -9.17 8.88
C PHE A 81 2.52 -9.13 10.21
N TYR A 82 1.81 -9.29 11.32
CA TYR A 82 2.40 -9.30 12.66
C TYR A 82 2.36 -10.69 13.28
N ALA A 83 3.51 -11.31 13.49
CA ALA A 83 3.60 -12.64 14.08
C ALA A 83 3.12 -12.67 15.54
N TYR A 84 3.41 -11.65 16.35
CA TYR A 84 2.97 -11.59 17.76
C TYR A 84 1.45 -11.58 17.94
N ARG A 85 0.70 -11.23 16.89
CA ARG A 85 -0.76 -11.22 16.87
C ARG A 85 -1.36 -12.56 16.44
N LEU A 86 -0.54 -13.54 16.04
CA LEU A 86 -1.04 -14.86 15.70
C LEU A 86 -1.59 -15.57 16.96
N PRO A 87 -2.83 -16.05 16.92
CA PRO A 87 -3.40 -16.86 17.99
C PRO A 87 -2.66 -18.20 18.13
N SER A 88 -2.92 -18.89 19.26
CA SER A 88 -2.39 -20.24 19.46
C SER A 88 -2.90 -21.21 18.40
N ASN A 89 -2.03 -22.12 17.94
CA ASN A 89 -2.36 -23.21 17.02
C ASN A 89 -3.48 -24.12 17.53
N LYS A 90 -3.72 -24.17 18.85
CA LYS A 90 -4.79 -24.97 19.45
C LYS A 90 -6.16 -24.32 19.30
N SER A 91 -6.21 -23.00 19.18
CA SER A 91 -7.45 -22.23 19.14
C SER A 91 -7.82 -21.72 17.74
N ILE A 92 -6.84 -21.65 16.84
CA ILE A 92 -7.04 -21.08 15.52
C ILE A 92 -7.42 -22.14 14.48
N ASP A 93 -8.45 -21.85 13.70
CA ASP A 93 -8.74 -22.58 12.46
C ASP A 93 -7.81 -22.06 11.36
N HIS A 94 -6.81 -22.87 11.02
CA HIS A 94 -5.81 -22.53 10.01
C HIS A 94 -6.39 -22.46 8.58
N ASP A 95 -7.43 -23.22 8.25
CA ASP A 95 -8.06 -23.16 6.92
C ASP A 95 -8.94 -21.91 6.80
N LYS A 96 -9.60 -21.51 7.89
CA LYS A 96 -10.31 -20.24 7.98
C LYS A 96 -9.35 -19.05 7.96
N LEU A 97 -8.19 -19.14 8.64
CA LEU A 97 -7.12 -18.13 8.54
C LEU A 97 -6.66 -17.97 7.10
N LEU A 98 -6.40 -19.06 6.37
CA LEU A 98 -5.96 -18.99 4.99
C LEU A 98 -7.00 -18.28 4.10
N ARG A 99 -8.28 -18.59 4.27
CA ARG A 99 -9.37 -17.92 3.52
C ARG A 99 -9.51 -16.44 3.91
N TYR A 100 -9.34 -16.09 5.19
CA TYR A 100 -9.27 -14.69 5.62
C TYR A 100 -8.11 -13.93 4.96
N LEU A 101 -6.93 -14.56 4.91
CA LEU A 101 -5.76 -13.98 4.23
C LEU A 101 -6.02 -13.81 2.73
N GLN A 102 -6.61 -14.80 2.06
CA GLN A 102 -7.00 -14.67 0.65
C GLN A 102 -8.00 -13.54 0.42
N ALA A 103 -9.07 -13.47 1.22
CA ALA A 103 -10.09 -12.42 1.12
C ALA A 103 -9.52 -11.02 1.39
N THR A 104 -8.49 -10.92 2.23
CA THR A 104 -7.76 -9.68 2.49
C THR A 104 -6.86 -9.30 1.32
N LEU A 105 -6.05 -10.24 0.84
CA LEU A 105 -5.12 -10.03 -0.27
C LEU A 105 -5.86 -9.75 -1.58
N ASP A 106 -7.01 -10.37 -1.83
CA ASP A 106 -7.81 -10.19 -3.06
C ASP A 106 -8.17 -8.74 -3.36
N LYS A 107 -8.23 -7.89 -2.33
CA LYS A 107 -8.52 -6.45 -2.44
C LYS A 107 -7.37 -5.64 -3.07
N VAL A 108 -6.14 -6.17 -3.00
CA VAL A 108 -4.92 -5.43 -3.39
C VAL A 108 -4.01 -6.22 -4.32
N VAL A 109 -4.23 -7.52 -4.47
CA VAL A 109 -3.36 -8.44 -5.24
C VAL A 109 -3.25 -8.07 -6.71
N ASP A 110 -4.26 -7.40 -7.25
CA ASP A 110 -4.30 -6.98 -8.64
C ASP A 110 -3.57 -5.64 -8.90
N LEU A 111 -3.19 -4.93 -7.85
CA LEU A 111 -2.23 -3.83 -7.86
C LEU A 111 -0.82 -4.37 -7.68
N ASP A 112 0.19 -3.59 -8.02
CA ASP A 112 1.55 -3.87 -7.56
C ASP A 112 1.67 -3.50 -6.08
N TYR A 113 2.23 -4.40 -5.25
CA TYR A 113 2.24 -4.26 -3.79
C TYR A 113 3.52 -4.81 -3.14
N THR A 114 3.73 -4.43 -1.88
CA THR A 114 4.86 -4.89 -1.05
C THR A 114 4.32 -5.55 0.22
N ILE A 115 4.94 -6.64 0.67
CA ILE A 115 4.63 -7.28 1.95
C ILE A 115 5.75 -7.01 2.96
N ILE A 116 5.37 -6.69 4.19
CA ILE A 116 6.26 -6.65 5.36
C ILE A 116 5.75 -7.67 6.37
N TYR A 117 6.61 -8.61 6.77
CA TYR A 117 6.32 -9.58 7.81
C TYR A 117 7.20 -9.28 9.02
N PHE A 118 6.57 -8.79 10.09
CA PHE A 118 7.21 -8.63 11.39
C PHE A 118 7.22 -9.97 12.11
N HIS A 119 8.39 -10.58 12.17
CA HIS A 119 8.56 -11.90 12.76
C HIS A 119 8.56 -11.89 14.30
N TYR A 120 8.75 -10.72 14.92
CA TYR A 120 8.68 -10.54 16.36
C TYR A 120 7.41 -11.18 16.96
N GLY A 121 7.60 -11.95 18.04
CA GLY A 121 6.53 -12.61 18.78
C GLY A 121 6.05 -13.94 18.21
N LEU A 122 6.69 -14.47 17.16
CA LEU A 122 6.50 -15.88 16.78
C LEU A 122 7.13 -16.81 17.83
N ARG A 123 6.34 -17.74 18.34
CA ARG A 123 6.67 -18.74 19.37
C ARG A 123 6.15 -20.11 18.94
N SER A 124 6.61 -21.20 19.55
CA SER A 124 6.17 -22.55 19.16
C SER A 124 4.65 -22.76 19.23
N HIS A 125 3.97 -22.10 20.16
CA HIS A 125 2.54 -22.26 20.33
C HIS A 125 1.67 -21.50 19.32
N ASN A 126 2.18 -20.46 18.65
CA ASN A 126 1.45 -19.65 17.65
C ASN A 126 2.05 -19.73 16.24
N LYS A 127 3.15 -20.48 16.09
CA LYS A 127 3.85 -20.72 14.83
C LYS A 127 3.01 -21.62 13.92
N PRO A 128 2.60 -21.15 12.73
CA PRO A 128 1.83 -21.99 11.82
C PRO A 128 2.61 -23.26 11.42
N PRO A 129 1.94 -24.42 11.31
CA PRO A 129 2.59 -25.66 10.89
C PRO A 129 3.24 -25.53 9.51
N VAL A 130 4.38 -26.21 9.28
CA VAL A 130 5.08 -26.16 7.98
C VAL A 130 4.20 -26.63 6.82
N ARG A 131 3.40 -27.69 7.06
CA ARG A 131 2.42 -28.18 6.07
C ARG A 131 1.41 -27.11 5.67
N TRP A 132 0.92 -26.33 6.62
CA TRP A 132 0.00 -25.23 6.35
C TRP A 132 0.69 -24.12 5.56
N MET A 133 1.93 -23.75 5.88
CA MET A 133 2.67 -22.74 5.11
C MET A 133 2.88 -23.15 3.65
N VAL A 134 3.17 -24.43 3.41
CA VAL A 134 3.24 -25.01 2.05
C VAL A 134 1.88 -24.93 1.34
N GLN A 135 0.79 -25.31 2.02
CA GLN A 135 -0.56 -25.22 1.48
C GLN A 135 -0.92 -23.78 1.12
N ALA A 136 -0.66 -22.84 2.03
CA ALA A 136 -0.86 -21.41 1.81
C ALA A 136 -0.07 -20.92 0.58
N TYR A 137 1.19 -21.32 0.42
CA TYR A 137 1.98 -20.98 -0.76
C TYR A 137 1.38 -21.53 -2.07
N LYS A 138 0.79 -22.74 -2.05
CA LYS A 138 0.15 -23.32 -3.24
C LYS A 138 -1.17 -22.66 -3.58
N VAL A 139 -1.98 -22.38 -2.57
CA VAL A 139 -3.29 -21.72 -2.68
C VAL A 139 -3.13 -20.27 -3.15
N LEU A 140 -2.11 -19.56 -2.66
CA LEU A 140 -1.69 -18.27 -3.19
C LEU A 140 -0.95 -18.45 -4.51
N ASP A 141 -1.73 -18.65 -5.57
CA ASP A 141 -1.27 -18.98 -6.91
C ASP A 141 -0.50 -17.85 -7.63
N ARG A 142 -0.40 -17.92 -8.96
CA ARG A 142 0.28 -16.92 -9.78
C ARG A 142 -0.30 -15.51 -9.59
N ARG A 143 -1.60 -15.36 -9.32
CA ARG A 143 -2.27 -14.06 -9.14
C ARG A 143 -1.65 -13.28 -7.99
N TYR A 144 -1.35 -13.96 -6.88
CA TYR A 144 -0.71 -13.38 -5.70
C TYR A 144 0.80 -13.17 -5.86
N LYS A 145 1.46 -13.94 -6.70
CA LYS A 145 2.93 -13.86 -6.83
C LYS A 145 3.41 -12.87 -7.90
N LYS A 146 2.60 -12.59 -8.91
CA LYS A 146 3.00 -11.77 -10.07
C LYS A 146 3.24 -10.30 -9.70
N ASN A 147 2.34 -9.71 -8.92
CA ASN A 147 2.32 -8.27 -8.64
C ASN A 147 3.03 -7.89 -7.33
N LEU A 148 3.36 -8.87 -6.48
CA LEU A 148 4.27 -8.67 -5.35
C LEU A 148 5.62 -8.15 -5.87
N LYS A 149 6.09 -7.02 -5.35
CA LYS A 149 7.38 -6.42 -5.73
C LYS A 149 8.49 -6.68 -4.73
N ALA A 150 8.16 -6.71 -3.45
CA ALA A 150 9.09 -7.04 -2.37
C ALA A 150 8.35 -7.70 -1.20
N LEU A 151 9.05 -8.62 -0.53
CA LEU A 151 8.66 -9.29 0.70
C LEU A 151 9.78 -9.08 1.71
N TYR A 152 9.56 -8.16 2.66
CA TYR A 152 10.50 -7.89 3.75
C TYR A 152 10.15 -8.74 4.96
N VAL A 153 11.12 -9.49 5.49
CA VAL A 153 11.02 -10.15 6.78
C VAL A 153 11.88 -9.39 7.78
N VAL A 154 11.22 -8.84 8.81
CA VAL A 154 11.83 -7.98 9.82
C VAL A 154 12.06 -8.79 11.09
N HIS A 155 13.25 -8.64 11.67
CA HIS A 155 13.73 -9.44 12.81
C HIS A 155 13.73 -10.96 12.54
N PRO A 156 14.37 -11.43 11.44
CA PRO A 156 14.37 -12.84 11.10
C PRO A 156 15.12 -13.67 12.16
N THR A 157 14.46 -14.69 12.71
CA THR A 157 15.10 -15.70 13.57
C THR A 157 15.83 -16.76 12.76
N ARG A 158 16.57 -17.64 13.44
CA ARG A 158 17.17 -18.84 12.83
C ARG A 158 16.11 -19.71 12.15
N PHE A 159 14.94 -19.83 12.76
CA PHE A 159 13.82 -20.58 12.19
C PHE A 159 13.46 -20.08 10.79
N ILE A 160 13.30 -18.76 10.58
CA ILE A 160 13.00 -18.20 9.27
C ILE A 160 14.11 -18.44 8.24
N ARG A 161 15.37 -18.40 8.66
CA ARG A 161 16.50 -18.67 7.76
C ARG A 161 16.53 -20.14 7.31
N VAL A 162 16.22 -21.07 8.23
CA VAL A 162 16.08 -22.50 7.91
C VAL A 162 14.85 -22.74 7.03
N LEU A 163 13.71 -22.12 7.35
CA LEU A 163 12.48 -22.20 6.58
C LEU A 163 12.71 -21.72 5.14
N HIS A 164 13.35 -20.56 4.94
CA HIS A 164 13.69 -20.06 3.61
C HIS A 164 14.53 -21.07 2.81
N THR A 165 15.49 -21.73 3.45
CA THR A 165 16.34 -22.76 2.81
C THR A 165 15.54 -23.99 2.40
N LEU A 166 14.60 -24.45 3.23
CA LEU A 166 13.72 -25.58 2.92
C LEU A 166 12.71 -25.27 1.82
N PHE A 167 12.25 -24.02 1.71
CA PHE A 167 11.29 -23.60 0.69
C PHE A 167 11.94 -23.25 -0.65
N ARG A 168 13.26 -23.01 -0.68
CA ARG A 168 14.02 -22.68 -1.90
C ARG A 168 13.73 -23.58 -3.12
N PRO A 169 13.71 -24.93 -3.03
CA PRO A 169 13.39 -25.78 -4.18
C PRO A 169 11.94 -25.63 -4.70
N PHE A 170 11.04 -25.06 -3.91
CA PHE A 170 9.63 -24.89 -4.25
C PHE A 170 9.26 -23.45 -4.66
N ILE A 171 10.20 -22.51 -4.51
CA ILE A 171 10.02 -21.10 -4.85
C ILE A 171 10.68 -20.81 -6.20
N SER A 172 9.99 -20.11 -7.09
CA SER A 172 10.59 -19.66 -8.35
C SER A 172 11.71 -18.64 -8.09
N ALA A 173 12.80 -18.68 -8.86
CA ALA A 173 13.90 -17.71 -8.77
C ALA A 173 13.42 -16.24 -8.77
N LYS A 174 12.44 -15.91 -9.63
CA LYS A 174 11.81 -14.57 -9.69
C LYS A 174 11.12 -14.12 -8.39
N PHE A 175 10.70 -15.06 -7.55
CA PHE A 175 10.10 -14.77 -6.25
C PHE A 175 11.19 -14.70 -5.17
N GLU A 176 12.23 -15.53 -5.25
CA GLU A 176 13.43 -15.44 -4.39
C GLU A 176 14.07 -14.04 -4.48
N ASP A 177 14.13 -13.46 -5.69
CA ASP A 177 14.63 -12.09 -5.93
C ASP A 177 13.83 -10.99 -5.20
N LYS A 178 12.63 -11.31 -4.70
CA LYS A 178 11.75 -10.38 -3.98
C LYS A 178 11.87 -10.52 -2.46
N PHE A 179 12.59 -11.53 -1.96
CA PHE A 179 12.67 -11.84 -0.53
C PHE A 179 13.85 -11.11 0.11
N TYR A 180 13.56 -10.28 1.13
CA TYR A 180 14.56 -9.46 1.81
C TYR A 180 14.46 -9.64 3.33
N CYS A 181 15.58 -9.91 3.98
CA CYS A 181 15.67 -9.98 5.44
C CYS A 181 16.30 -8.70 5.98
N VAL A 182 15.65 -8.05 6.94
CA VAL A 182 16.14 -6.84 7.62
C VAL A 182 16.12 -7.04 9.13
N ASN A 183 17.17 -6.61 9.82
CA ASN A 183 17.33 -6.90 11.25
C ASN A 183 16.80 -5.78 12.15
N SER A 184 16.51 -4.60 11.58
CA SER A 184 15.97 -3.47 12.33
C SER A 184 14.94 -2.66 11.55
N LEU A 185 14.14 -1.87 12.28
CA LEU A 185 13.24 -0.89 11.70
C LEU A 185 13.98 0.19 10.91
N ILE A 186 15.20 0.56 11.32
CA ILE A 186 16.01 1.55 10.58
C ILE A 186 16.45 1.00 9.22
N GLU A 187 16.85 -0.27 9.17
CA GLU A 187 17.20 -0.93 7.89
C GLU A 187 15.97 -1.06 7.00
N LEU A 188 14.82 -1.42 7.58
CA LEU A 188 13.55 -1.49 6.86
C LEU A 188 13.16 -0.13 6.29
N GLU A 189 13.17 0.91 7.14
CA GLU A 189 12.85 2.28 6.74
C GLU A 189 13.77 2.72 5.61
N LYS A 190 15.09 2.51 5.73
CA LYS A 190 16.07 2.80 4.66
C LYS A 190 15.83 1.99 3.38
N ALA A 191 15.52 0.70 3.50
CA ALA A 191 15.25 -0.15 2.32
C ALA A 191 13.99 0.29 1.58
N LEU A 192 13.01 0.81 2.33
CA LEU A 192 11.81 1.42 1.80
C LEU A 192 12.00 2.92 1.47
N ASP A 193 13.20 3.53 1.70
CA ASP A 193 13.50 4.92 2.14
C ASP A 193 12.32 5.83 2.60
N LEU A 194 11.35 5.31 3.34
CA LEU A 194 10.15 6.05 3.76
C LEU A 194 10.48 7.47 4.24
N THR A 195 9.69 8.44 3.79
CA THR A 195 9.85 9.86 4.18
C THR A 195 9.34 10.14 5.59
N ARG A 196 8.69 9.13 6.19
CA ARG A 196 8.15 9.10 7.55
C ARG A 196 8.51 7.77 8.20
N GLN A 197 8.58 7.77 9.53
CA GLN A 197 8.70 6.51 10.27
C GLN A 197 7.47 5.66 9.98
N LEU A 198 7.70 4.37 9.71
CA LEU A 198 6.61 3.41 9.51
C LEU A 198 5.80 3.39 10.82
N ASN A 199 4.49 3.63 10.77
CA ASN A 199 3.63 3.60 11.96
C ASN A 199 3.37 2.14 12.40
N VAL A 200 4.42 1.51 12.93
CA VAL A 200 4.42 0.14 13.42
C VAL A 200 3.93 0.11 14.86
N SER A 201 3.23 -0.96 15.23
CA SER A 201 2.74 -1.17 16.58
C SER A 201 3.85 -1.05 17.64
N LEU A 202 3.47 -0.52 18.82
CA LEU A 202 4.38 -0.27 19.93
C LEU A 202 5.24 -1.50 20.33
N PRO A 203 4.71 -2.73 20.40
CA PRO A 203 5.51 -3.91 20.77
C PRO A 203 6.70 -4.17 19.82
N VAL A 204 6.52 -3.94 18.52
CA VAL A 204 7.61 -4.11 17.55
C VAL A 204 8.68 -3.02 17.74
N ARG A 205 8.27 -1.78 18.04
CA ARG A 205 9.19 -0.67 18.29
C ARG A 205 10.01 -0.89 19.55
N GLU A 206 9.38 -1.38 20.61
CA GLU A 206 10.04 -1.74 21.88
C GLU A 206 11.04 -2.88 21.69
N HIS A 207 10.66 -3.90 20.92
CA HIS A 207 11.56 -5.00 20.58
C HIS A 207 12.78 -4.53 19.78
N ASP A 208 12.57 -3.73 18.73
CA ASP A 208 13.65 -3.16 17.92
C ASP A 208 14.59 -2.29 18.78
N ALA A 209 14.05 -1.50 19.70
CA ALA A 209 14.84 -0.73 20.66
C ALA A 209 15.66 -1.63 21.61
N THR A 210 15.10 -2.75 22.05
CA THR A 210 15.78 -3.72 22.92
C THR A 210 16.90 -4.45 22.18
N GLN A 211 16.68 -4.87 20.93
CA GLN A 211 17.73 -5.45 20.08
C GLN A 211 18.85 -4.45 19.78
N ARG A 212 18.51 -3.16 19.61
CA ARG A 212 19.51 -2.09 19.45
C ARG A 212 20.35 -1.88 20.71
N ARG A 213 19.73 -1.85 21.89
CA ARG A 213 20.46 -1.76 23.18
C ARG A 213 21.39 -2.96 23.40
N ALA A 214 21.02 -4.15 22.91
CA ALA A 214 21.89 -5.33 22.94
C ALA A 214 23.03 -5.30 21.91
N SER A 215 22.95 -4.43 20.88
CA SER A 215 23.88 -4.37 19.75
C SER A 215 24.79 -3.13 19.76
N GLU A 216 24.61 -2.18 20.69
CA GLU A 216 25.42 -0.96 20.77
C GLU A 216 26.74 -1.15 21.53
N VAL A 217 27.71 -1.78 20.83
CA VAL A 217 29.13 -1.39 20.88
C VAL A 217 29.61 -1.23 19.43
N GLY A 218 29.52 0.00 18.89
CA GLY A 218 30.32 0.43 17.73
C GLY A 218 29.56 1.09 16.56
N LYS A 219 29.80 2.40 16.39
CA LYS A 219 29.47 3.32 15.26
C LYS A 219 27.98 3.64 15.05
N GLY A 220 27.53 4.88 14.82
CA GLY A 220 28.19 6.17 14.62
C GLY A 220 27.28 7.07 13.75
N SER A 221 27.05 8.30 14.22
CA SER A 221 26.65 9.54 13.51
C SER A 221 25.43 9.53 12.56
N GLN A 222 24.36 10.21 12.97
CA GLN A 222 23.37 10.79 12.05
C GLN A 222 23.78 12.24 11.75
N THR A 223 23.95 12.58 10.48
CA THR A 223 24.05 13.96 10.02
C THR A 223 22.68 14.63 10.09
N PRO A 224 22.59 15.93 10.45
CA PRO A 224 21.33 16.66 10.47
C PRO A 224 20.72 16.78 9.05
N PRO A 225 19.38 16.84 8.92
CA PRO A 225 18.74 17.02 7.62
C PRO A 225 19.14 18.36 7.02
N THR A 226 19.56 18.34 5.75
CA THR A 226 19.82 19.57 4.99
C THR A 226 18.49 20.33 4.81
N PRO A 227 18.45 21.66 5.01
CA PRO A 227 17.24 22.44 4.80
C PRO A 227 16.70 22.24 3.37
N PRO A 228 15.37 22.18 3.19
CA PRO A 228 14.76 21.97 1.88
C PRO A 228 15.12 23.11 0.93
N ARG A 229 15.32 22.78 -0.34
CA ARG A 229 15.67 23.77 -1.37
C ARG A 229 14.41 24.56 -1.76
N PRO A 230 14.54 25.83 -2.20
CA PRO A 230 13.39 26.59 -2.72
C PRO A 230 12.66 25.90 -3.89
N SER A 231 13.40 25.14 -4.70
CA SER A 231 12.86 24.39 -5.85
C SER A 231 12.32 23.00 -5.48
N GLN A 232 12.36 22.60 -4.21
CA GLN A 232 11.94 21.27 -3.77
C GLN A 232 10.43 21.08 -3.96
N GLN A 233 10.05 19.98 -4.62
CA GLN A 233 8.65 19.65 -4.95
C GLN A 233 8.15 18.41 -4.18
N PHE A 234 9.04 17.49 -3.80
CA PHE A 234 8.69 16.30 -3.03
C PHE A 234 9.15 16.41 -1.58
N ASP A 235 8.42 15.76 -0.68
CA ASP A 235 8.73 15.60 0.75
C ASP A 235 8.68 16.92 1.53
N VAL A 236 7.86 17.85 1.05
CA VAL A 236 7.61 19.18 1.62
C VAL A 236 6.11 19.44 1.58
N THR A 237 5.62 20.33 2.44
CA THR A 237 4.18 20.62 2.51
C THR A 237 3.69 21.33 1.25
N LEU A 238 2.40 21.18 0.95
CA LEU A 238 1.75 21.90 -0.15
C LEU A 238 1.96 23.42 -0.03
N GLU A 239 1.84 23.95 1.19
CA GLU A 239 2.09 25.36 1.49
C GLU A 239 3.54 25.79 1.19
N PHE A 240 4.52 24.97 1.55
CA PHE A 240 5.92 25.25 1.23
C PHE A 240 6.15 25.37 -0.27
N ILE A 241 5.60 24.45 -1.07
CA ILE A 241 5.77 24.46 -2.53
C ILE A 241 5.17 25.74 -3.12
N LEU A 242 3.92 26.05 -2.75
CA LEU A 242 3.19 27.19 -3.32
C LEU A 242 3.77 28.54 -2.87
N SER A 243 4.27 28.65 -1.64
CA SER A 243 4.94 29.89 -1.17
C SER A 243 6.23 30.22 -1.93
N HIS A 244 6.88 29.21 -2.54
CA HIS A 244 8.07 29.41 -3.36
C HIS A 244 7.78 29.46 -4.88
N HIS A 245 6.51 29.25 -5.27
CA HIS A 245 6.04 29.28 -6.67
C HIS A 245 4.77 30.14 -6.75
N THR A 246 4.89 31.43 -6.44
CA THR A 246 3.76 32.36 -6.27
C THR A 246 2.89 32.54 -7.52
N ASP A 247 3.43 32.22 -8.70
CA ASP A 247 2.70 32.30 -9.98
C ASP A 247 1.83 31.06 -10.24
N HIS A 248 1.87 30.08 -9.33
CA HIS A 248 1.17 28.82 -9.47
C HIS A 248 0.17 28.59 -8.34
N ASP A 249 -1.07 28.28 -8.71
CA ASP A 249 -2.15 27.90 -7.80
C ASP A 249 -2.13 26.40 -7.45
N VAL A 250 -1.34 25.61 -8.18
CA VAL A 250 -1.16 24.16 -8.06
C VAL A 250 0.33 23.86 -8.26
N PRO A 251 0.94 22.92 -7.50
CA PRO A 251 2.34 22.55 -7.65
C PRO A 251 2.77 22.33 -9.12
N PRO A 252 3.82 23.01 -9.61
CA PRO A 252 4.21 22.96 -11.02
C PRO A 252 4.42 21.53 -11.55
N ILE A 253 5.03 20.66 -10.75
CA ILE A 253 5.25 19.27 -11.15
C ILE A 253 3.93 18.52 -11.42
N VAL A 254 2.86 18.82 -10.68
CA VAL A 254 1.56 18.19 -10.90
C VAL A 254 0.99 18.64 -12.24
N LEU A 255 1.11 19.91 -12.58
CA LEU A 255 0.66 20.45 -13.87
C LEU A 255 1.42 19.81 -15.03
N ASP A 256 2.74 19.71 -14.93
CA ASP A 256 3.59 19.08 -15.96
C ASP A 256 3.23 17.59 -16.16
N LEU A 257 3.05 16.84 -15.07
CA LEU A 257 2.67 15.43 -15.11
C LEU A 257 1.26 15.24 -15.68
N CYS A 258 0.29 16.05 -15.25
CA CYS A 258 -1.07 16.00 -15.79
C CYS A 258 -1.09 16.31 -17.28
N TRP A 259 -0.38 17.36 -17.70
CA TRP A 259 -0.29 17.74 -19.11
C TRP A 259 0.31 16.61 -19.96
N PHE A 260 1.42 16.01 -19.50
CA PHE A 260 2.04 14.91 -20.22
C PHE A 260 1.10 13.69 -20.34
N ILE A 261 0.48 13.28 -19.24
CA ILE A 261 -0.42 12.11 -19.23
C ILE A 261 -1.63 12.34 -20.14
N GLU A 262 -2.22 13.53 -20.08
CA GLU A 262 -3.37 13.91 -20.91
C GLU A 262 -3.05 13.91 -22.40
N ASN A 263 -1.86 14.39 -22.79
CA ASN A 263 -1.52 14.55 -24.21
C ASN A 263 -0.91 13.28 -24.84
N TYR A 264 -0.31 12.38 -24.05
CA TYR A 264 0.49 11.27 -24.59
C TYR A 264 0.15 9.89 -24.01
N CYS A 265 -0.60 9.78 -22.91
CA CYS A 265 -0.70 8.53 -22.15
C CYS A 265 -2.12 7.97 -21.98
N LEU A 266 -3.15 8.63 -22.50
CA LEU A 266 -4.55 8.22 -22.28
C LEU A 266 -4.88 6.83 -22.83
N ASP A 267 -4.12 6.32 -23.79
CA ASP A 267 -4.33 5.00 -24.40
C ASP A 267 -3.41 3.90 -23.82
N ILE A 268 -2.58 4.24 -22.82
CA ILE A 268 -1.63 3.29 -22.24
C ILE A 268 -2.35 2.32 -21.31
N GLU A 269 -2.33 1.03 -21.66
CA GLU A 269 -2.95 -0.03 -20.87
C GLU A 269 -2.39 -0.08 -19.44
N GLY A 270 -3.30 0.02 -18.47
CA GLY A 270 -2.98 -0.04 -17.04
C GLY A 270 -2.23 1.20 -16.53
N ILE A 271 -2.38 2.35 -17.18
CA ILE A 271 -1.88 3.64 -16.67
C ILE A 271 -2.34 3.85 -15.22
N PHE A 272 -1.45 4.37 -14.36
CA PHE A 272 -1.60 4.44 -12.89
C PHE A 272 -1.61 3.10 -12.12
N ARG A 273 -2.01 1.98 -12.73
CA ARG A 273 -2.00 0.67 -12.08
C ARG A 273 -0.60 0.04 -12.04
N LYS A 274 0.12 0.07 -13.17
CA LYS A 274 1.46 -0.54 -13.30
C LYS A 274 2.52 0.26 -12.55
N SER A 275 3.51 -0.43 -11.97
CA SER A 275 4.65 0.19 -11.29
C SER A 275 5.78 0.61 -12.23
N ALA A 276 6.55 1.58 -11.75
CA ALA A 276 7.84 1.98 -12.29
C ALA A 276 9.02 1.40 -11.49
N ASN A 277 10.22 1.47 -12.07
CA ASN A 277 11.45 1.15 -11.39
C ASN A 277 11.72 2.14 -10.24
N VAL A 278 11.90 1.63 -9.02
CA VAL A 278 12.08 2.46 -7.81
C VAL A 278 13.32 3.35 -7.90
N GLY A 279 14.42 2.84 -8.47
CA GLY A 279 15.66 3.60 -8.69
C GLY A 279 15.48 4.74 -9.69
N SER A 280 14.74 4.52 -10.79
CA SER A 280 14.42 5.59 -11.75
C SER A 280 13.54 6.67 -11.11
N ILE A 281 12.51 6.29 -10.35
CA ILE A 281 11.64 7.26 -9.65
C ILE A 281 12.45 8.09 -8.66
N LYS A 282 13.38 7.48 -7.91
CA LYS A 282 14.28 8.20 -7.00
C LYS A 282 15.12 9.24 -7.75
N LYS A 283 15.76 8.86 -8.86
CA LYS A 283 16.55 9.78 -9.69
C LYS A 283 15.71 10.94 -10.23
N LEU A 284 14.49 10.66 -10.71
CA LEU A 284 13.58 11.67 -11.25
C LEU A 284 13.12 12.64 -10.16
N ARG A 285 12.75 12.15 -8.98
CA ARG A 285 12.41 13.00 -7.83
C ARG A 285 13.55 13.92 -7.43
N GLU A 286 14.77 13.39 -7.34
CA GLU A 286 15.94 14.20 -7.03
C GLU A 286 16.19 15.26 -8.12
N LYS A 287 16.04 14.91 -9.40
CA LYS A 287 16.12 15.84 -10.53
C LYS A 287 15.09 16.97 -10.41
N ILE A 288 13.82 16.62 -10.15
CA ILE A 288 12.73 17.57 -9.96
C ILE A 288 12.97 18.47 -8.74
N ASN A 289 13.43 17.92 -7.61
CA ASN A 289 13.74 18.69 -6.40
C ASN A 289 14.91 19.67 -6.58
N ARG A 290 15.73 19.49 -7.62
CA ARG A 290 16.76 20.47 -8.02
C ARG A 290 16.22 21.57 -8.92
N GLY A 291 14.95 21.51 -9.32
CA GLY A 291 14.33 22.42 -10.28
C GLY A 291 14.66 22.08 -11.73
N GLU A 292 15.23 20.90 -12.00
CA GLU A 292 15.52 20.46 -13.36
C GLU A 292 14.25 19.93 -14.03
N LYS A 293 14.02 20.33 -15.29
CA LYS A 293 12.90 19.81 -16.09
C LYS A 293 13.14 18.36 -16.50
N VAL A 294 12.08 17.56 -16.48
CA VAL A 294 12.06 16.21 -17.02
C VAL A 294 11.32 16.25 -18.36
N ASP A 295 11.99 15.87 -19.44
CA ASP A 295 11.34 15.80 -20.75
C ASP A 295 10.92 14.35 -21.01
N PHE A 296 9.68 14.03 -20.67
CA PHE A 296 9.09 12.70 -20.85
C PHE A 296 8.90 12.28 -22.32
N VAL A 297 9.21 13.16 -23.28
CA VAL A 297 9.07 12.89 -24.72
C VAL A 297 10.43 12.72 -25.38
N ASN A 298 11.37 13.63 -25.11
CA ASN A 298 12.62 13.72 -25.87
C ASN A 298 13.87 13.25 -25.11
N ASP A 299 13.82 13.09 -23.79
CA ASP A 299 14.96 12.54 -23.04
C ASP A 299 15.30 11.15 -23.61
N ALA A 300 16.60 10.82 -23.69
CA ALA A 300 17.09 9.59 -24.34
C ALA A 300 16.51 8.29 -23.73
N GLU A 301 16.04 8.35 -22.49
CA GLU A 301 15.35 7.24 -21.80
C GLU A 301 13.94 6.98 -22.35
N TYR A 302 13.29 8.01 -22.91
CA TYR A 302 11.87 7.99 -23.31
C TYR A 302 11.63 8.16 -24.80
N LYS A 303 12.61 8.69 -25.53
CA LYS A 303 12.61 8.74 -27.00
C LYS A 303 12.46 7.30 -27.51
N ASP A 304 11.28 6.98 -28.03
CA ASP A 304 10.83 5.65 -28.49
C ASP A 304 10.28 4.67 -27.42
N ASN A 305 10.07 5.13 -26.17
CA ASN A 305 9.51 4.31 -25.09
C ASN A 305 8.50 5.08 -24.23
N VAL A 306 7.38 5.45 -24.85
CA VAL A 306 6.30 6.19 -24.20
C VAL A 306 5.64 5.41 -23.04
N GLU A 307 5.62 4.07 -23.09
CA GLU A 307 5.05 3.26 -21.99
C GLU A 307 5.84 3.43 -20.69
N THR A 308 7.18 3.45 -20.78
CA THR A 308 8.04 3.69 -19.62
C THR A 308 7.86 5.12 -19.09
N ALA A 309 7.81 6.10 -19.99
CA ALA A 309 7.55 7.50 -19.63
C ALA A 309 6.19 7.66 -18.92
N ALA A 310 5.15 7.01 -19.45
CA ALA A 310 3.80 7.01 -18.90
C ALA A 310 3.76 6.42 -17.48
N HIS A 311 4.43 5.29 -17.25
CA HIS A 311 4.52 4.68 -15.92
C HIS A 311 5.35 5.52 -14.95
N HIS A 312 6.42 6.15 -15.40
CA HIS A 312 7.20 7.08 -14.58
C HIS A 312 6.35 8.29 -14.16
N ALA A 313 5.68 8.95 -15.11
CA ALA A 313 4.82 10.09 -14.82
C ALA A 313 3.65 9.72 -13.88
N ALA A 314 2.99 8.60 -14.13
CA ALA A 314 1.88 8.12 -13.31
C ALA A 314 2.32 7.79 -11.87
N VAL A 315 3.48 7.16 -11.69
CA VAL A 315 4.02 6.87 -10.35
C VAL A 315 4.47 8.16 -9.66
N LEU A 316 5.12 9.09 -10.37
CA LEU A 316 5.51 10.39 -9.81
C LEU A 316 4.30 11.18 -9.30
N LEU A 317 3.18 11.16 -10.02
CA LEU A 317 1.96 11.86 -9.59
C LEU A 317 1.39 11.27 -8.29
N LYS A 318 1.31 9.94 -8.20
CA LYS A 318 0.87 9.26 -6.96
C LYS A 318 1.83 9.50 -5.80
N THR A 319 3.13 9.39 -6.05
CA THR A 319 4.17 9.66 -5.06
C THR A 319 4.16 11.12 -4.60
N PHE A 320 3.86 12.07 -5.49
CA PHE A 320 3.77 13.49 -5.15
C PHE A 320 2.71 13.70 -4.06
N LEU A 321 1.47 13.24 -4.32
CA LEU A 321 0.34 13.38 -3.40
C LEU A 321 0.71 12.87 -2.01
N ARG A 322 1.38 11.71 -1.96
CA ARG A 322 1.77 11.07 -0.71
C ARG A 322 2.94 11.73 0.00
N SER A 323 3.78 12.46 -0.73
CA SER A 323 4.94 13.14 -0.17
C SER A 323 4.62 14.47 0.52
N LEU A 324 3.37 14.93 0.48
CA LEU A 324 2.94 16.25 1.00
C LEU A 324 3.02 16.39 2.53
N GLY A 325 3.34 15.32 3.26
CA GLY A 325 3.31 15.32 4.72
C GLY A 325 1.89 15.29 5.32
N GLU A 326 0.84 15.35 4.52
CA GLU A 326 -0.51 15.00 4.94
C GLU A 326 -1.32 14.67 3.69
N PRO A 327 -2.44 13.94 3.81
CA PRO A 327 -3.34 13.76 2.69
C PRO A 327 -3.77 15.08 2.07
N VAL A 328 -3.99 15.08 0.76
CA VAL A 328 -4.60 16.24 0.09
C VAL A 328 -5.97 16.57 0.68
N THR A 329 -6.67 15.60 1.26
CA THR A 329 -7.92 15.80 2.00
C THR A 329 -7.76 16.37 3.42
N THR A 330 -6.53 16.59 3.88
CA THR A 330 -6.11 16.99 5.23
C THR A 330 -6.44 15.98 6.34
N ASN A 331 -5.57 15.88 7.36
CA ASN A 331 -5.85 14.99 8.51
C ASN A 331 -6.97 15.54 9.40
N GLU A 332 -7.10 16.87 9.49
CA GLU A 332 -8.14 17.54 10.29
C GLU A 332 -9.56 17.09 9.89
N LEU A 333 -9.76 16.81 8.60
CA LEU A 333 -11.05 16.41 8.07
C LEU A 333 -11.22 14.88 7.99
N TYR A 334 -10.20 14.08 8.35
CA TYR A 334 -10.25 12.63 8.19
C TYR A 334 -11.43 11.98 8.96
N ASN A 335 -11.70 12.42 10.20
CA ASN A 335 -12.84 11.90 10.97
C ASN A 335 -14.19 12.20 10.28
N LYS A 336 -14.33 13.37 9.65
CA LYS A 336 -15.54 13.70 8.88
C LYS A 336 -15.68 12.81 7.65
N LEU A 337 -14.57 12.43 7.04
CA LEU A 337 -14.55 11.50 5.90
C LEU A 337 -14.96 10.09 6.31
N THR A 338 -14.50 9.60 7.47
CA THR A 338 -14.87 8.27 7.99
C THR A 338 -16.34 8.21 8.40
N ASP A 339 -16.87 9.23 9.08
CA ASP A 339 -18.28 9.31 9.48
C ASP A 339 -19.22 9.23 8.26
N LEU A 340 -18.81 9.90 7.19
CA LEU A 340 -19.49 9.94 5.89
C LEU A 340 -19.61 8.54 5.26
N ALA A 341 -18.56 7.73 5.42
CA ALA A 341 -18.48 6.41 4.83
C ALA A 341 -19.19 5.33 5.64
N GLU A 342 -19.25 5.50 6.97
CA GLU A 342 -19.92 4.59 7.91
C GLU A 342 -21.42 4.86 8.07
N SER A 343 -21.92 5.99 7.54
CA SER A 343 -23.34 6.34 7.63
C SER A 343 -24.25 5.37 6.85
N VAL A 344 -24.87 4.44 7.57
CA VAL A 344 -25.82 3.44 7.05
C VAL A 344 -27.14 4.08 6.58
N GLN A 345 -27.49 5.27 7.08
CA GLN A 345 -28.76 5.93 6.76
C GLN A 345 -28.76 6.69 5.41
N VAL A 346 -27.61 6.91 4.78
CA VAL A 346 -27.55 7.68 3.53
C VAL A 346 -27.83 6.76 2.32
N PRO A 347 -28.89 7.03 1.53
CA PRO A 347 -29.13 6.30 0.29
C PRO A 347 -27.92 6.40 -0.64
N LYS A 348 -27.54 5.28 -1.28
CA LYS A 348 -26.37 5.21 -2.18
C LYS A 348 -26.34 6.35 -3.21
N LEU A 349 -27.50 6.71 -3.76
CA LEU A 349 -27.67 7.73 -4.80
C LEU A 349 -27.39 9.18 -4.32
N GLU A 350 -27.30 9.41 -3.01
CA GLU A 350 -27.07 10.74 -2.43
C GLU A 350 -25.68 10.93 -1.83
N LYS A 351 -24.85 9.87 -1.78
CA LYS A 351 -23.52 9.91 -1.15
C LYS A 351 -22.60 10.98 -1.76
N TRP A 352 -22.68 11.23 -3.06
CA TRP A 352 -21.89 12.27 -3.73
C TRP A 352 -22.18 13.68 -3.19
N LYS A 353 -23.39 13.97 -2.70
CA LYS A 353 -23.75 15.28 -2.14
C LYS A 353 -22.93 15.58 -0.89
N PHE A 354 -22.75 14.57 -0.04
CA PHE A 354 -21.92 14.69 1.15
C PHE A 354 -20.43 14.78 0.79
N VAL A 355 -19.99 14.07 -0.25
CA VAL A 355 -18.62 14.21 -0.78
C VAL A 355 -18.38 15.64 -1.30
N ARG A 356 -19.34 16.24 -2.02
CA ARG A 356 -19.29 17.64 -2.43
C ARG A 356 -19.16 18.57 -1.22
N ASP A 357 -20.02 18.38 -0.21
CA ASP A 357 -20.01 19.23 0.98
C ASP A 357 -18.69 19.09 1.76
N PHE A 358 -18.11 17.88 1.83
CA PHE A 358 -16.78 17.64 2.37
C PHE A 358 -15.69 18.37 1.56
N VAL A 359 -15.68 18.22 0.24
CA VAL A 359 -14.70 18.86 -0.65
C VAL A 359 -14.76 20.38 -0.53
N ALA A 360 -15.92 20.96 -0.28
CA ALA A 360 -16.09 22.40 -0.07
C ALA A 360 -15.39 22.93 1.19
N LEU A 361 -15.15 22.07 2.20
CA LEU A 361 -14.43 22.39 3.44
C LEU A 361 -12.91 22.44 3.28
N LEU A 362 -12.38 21.87 2.18
CA LEU A 362 -10.93 21.83 1.97
C LEU A 362 -10.33 23.23 1.87
N PRO A 363 -9.11 23.45 2.39
CA PRO A 363 -8.34 24.64 2.09
C PRO A 363 -8.22 24.86 0.59
N LEU A 364 -8.17 26.12 0.15
CA LEU A 364 -8.24 26.46 -1.28
C LEU A 364 -7.14 25.75 -2.10
N SER A 365 -5.92 25.70 -1.59
CA SER A 365 -4.79 25.02 -2.22
C SER A 365 -5.03 23.51 -2.38
N ASN A 366 -5.55 22.86 -1.34
CA ASN A 366 -5.90 21.44 -1.34
C ASN A 366 -7.04 21.15 -2.32
N TYR A 367 -8.08 21.97 -2.32
CA TYR A 367 -9.20 21.87 -3.27
C TYR A 367 -8.72 21.96 -4.72
N ARG A 368 -7.88 22.93 -5.04
CA ARG A 368 -7.33 23.12 -6.41
C ARG A 368 -6.45 21.96 -6.84
N LEU A 369 -5.60 21.46 -5.95
CA LEU A 369 -4.79 20.27 -6.22
C LEU A 369 -5.67 19.04 -6.46
N LEU A 370 -6.63 18.77 -5.56
CA LEU A 370 -7.54 17.64 -5.70
C LEU A 370 -8.36 17.73 -6.99
N LYS A 371 -8.94 18.89 -7.29
CA LYS A 371 -9.68 19.16 -8.54
C LYS A 371 -8.84 18.87 -9.77
N THR A 372 -7.59 19.32 -9.78
CA THR A 372 -6.66 19.11 -10.91
C THR A 372 -6.37 17.63 -11.13
N VAL A 373 -6.07 16.88 -10.07
CA VAL A 373 -5.80 15.44 -10.17
C VAL A 373 -7.03 14.68 -10.60
N VAL A 374 -8.19 14.93 -9.97
CA VAL A 374 -9.43 14.22 -10.31
C VAL A 374 -9.87 14.53 -11.75
N CYS A 375 -9.66 15.75 -12.24
CA CYS A 375 -9.91 16.10 -13.64
C CYS A 375 -9.06 15.26 -14.61
N LEU A 376 -7.81 14.95 -14.27
CA LEU A 376 -7.01 14.02 -15.08
C LEU A 376 -7.61 12.61 -15.04
N LEU A 377 -8.05 12.15 -13.86
CA LEU A 377 -8.65 10.82 -13.71
C LEU A 377 -9.92 10.68 -14.56
N THR A 378 -10.78 11.70 -14.64
CA THR A 378 -11.96 11.65 -15.53
C THR A 378 -11.58 11.52 -16.99
N LYS A 379 -10.52 12.20 -17.45
CA LYS A 379 -10.02 12.03 -18.82
C LYS A 379 -9.50 10.62 -19.09
N VAL A 380 -8.85 10.00 -18.11
CA VAL A 380 -8.37 8.61 -18.21
C VAL A 380 -9.54 7.64 -18.28
N THR A 381 -10.60 7.84 -17.49
CA THR A 381 -11.79 6.96 -17.54
C THR A 381 -12.55 7.06 -18.85
N LEU A 382 -12.55 8.21 -19.53
CA LEU A 382 -13.16 8.36 -20.85
C LEU A 382 -12.53 7.42 -21.90
N ASN A 383 -11.25 7.08 -21.75
CA ASN A 383 -10.54 6.11 -22.61
C ASN A 383 -10.44 4.70 -22.00
N SER A 384 -11.26 4.38 -20.99
CA SER A 384 -11.21 3.10 -20.25
C SER A 384 -11.40 1.84 -21.12
N GLN A 385 -12.03 1.97 -22.28
CA GLN A 385 -12.16 0.87 -23.25
C GLN A 385 -10.82 0.44 -23.87
N ILE A 386 -9.82 1.34 -23.88
CA ILE A 386 -8.48 1.10 -24.41
C ILE A 386 -7.50 0.88 -23.26
N ASN A 387 -7.43 1.83 -22.32
CA ASN A 387 -6.45 1.77 -21.25
C ASN A 387 -6.82 0.83 -20.09
N LEU A 388 -8.05 0.28 -20.09
CA LEU A 388 -8.62 -0.63 -19.09
C LEU A 388 -8.78 -0.05 -17.67
N MET A 389 -8.69 1.27 -17.52
CA MET A 389 -8.78 1.98 -16.23
C MET A 389 -10.14 2.67 -16.07
N THR A 390 -11.12 1.91 -15.59
CA THR A 390 -12.44 2.43 -15.19
C THR A 390 -12.34 3.31 -13.93
N ALA A 391 -13.41 4.04 -13.60
CA ALA A 391 -13.49 4.82 -12.37
C ALA A 391 -13.26 3.95 -11.12
N ASN A 392 -13.73 2.71 -11.12
CA ASN A 392 -13.47 1.75 -10.06
C ASN A 392 -11.97 1.36 -9.98
N ASN A 393 -11.36 1.05 -11.13
CA ASN A 393 -9.94 0.68 -11.15
C ASN A 393 -9.04 1.82 -10.68
N LEU A 394 -9.36 3.06 -11.07
CA LEU A 394 -8.63 4.24 -10.61
C LEU A 394 -8.90 4.55 -9.13
N SER A 395 -10.12 4.32 -8.62
CA SER A 395 -10.43 4.60 -7.23
C SER A 395 -9.68 3.69 -6.25
N VAL A 396 -9.45 2.43 -6.64
CA VAL A 396 -8.61 1.48 -5.90
C VAL A 396 -7.14 1.91 -5.88
N VAL A 397 -6.66 2.56 -6.94
CA VAL A 397 -5.29 3.08 -7.02
C VAL A 397 -5.13 4.40 -6.28
N PHE A 398 -6.07 5.34 -6.46
CA PHE A 398 -5.95 6.71 -5.95
C PHE A 398 -6.56 6.93 -4.57
N GLY A 399 -7.57 6.15 -4.15
CA GLY A 399 -8.16 6.21 -2.82
C GLY A 399 -7.12 6.36 -1.68
N PRO A 400 -6.16 5.44 -1.55
CA PRO A 400 -5.11 5.53 -0.52
C PRO A 400 -4.10 6.68 -0.75
N ASN A 401 -4.01 7.23 -1.96
CA ASN A 401 -3.14 8.37 -2.29
C ASN A 401 -3.85 9.73 -2.14
N LEU A 402 -5.14 9.76 -1.82
CA LEU A 402 -5.90 10.99 -1.59
C LEU A 402 -6.16 11.24 -0.11
N ALA A 403 -6.41 10.17 0.65
CA ALA A 403 -6.79 10.24 2.05
C ALA A 403 -6.15 9.10 2.85
N TRP A 404 -5.47 9.45 3.94
CA TRP A 404 -4.92 8.53 4.93
C TRP A 404 -4.73 9.28 6.26
N PRO A 405 -4.89 8.62 7.41
CA PRO A 405 -4.58 9.23 8.70
C PRO A 405 -3.07 9.24 8.91
N THR A 406 -2.52 10.36 9.36
CA THR A 406 -1.09 10.47 9.67
C THR A 406 -0.73 9.87 11.04
N ASP A 407 -1.68 9.85 11.99
CA ASP A 407 -1.43 9.43 13.38
C ASP A 407 -2.06 8.08 13.77
N GLN A 408 -2.82 7.44 12.87
CA GLN A 408 -3.56 6.21 13.16
C GLN A 408 -3.29 5.13 12.12
N GLN A 409 -3.36 3.86 12.55
CA GLN A 409 -3.31 2.72 11.63
C GLN A 409 -4.66 2.60 10.90
N VAL A 410 -4.63 2.38 9.58
CA VAL A 410 -5.84 2.22 8.76
C VAL A 410 -6.30 0.77 8.80
N ASN A 411 -7.48 0.51 9.33
CA ASN A 411 -8.09 -0.82 9.24
C ASN A 411 -8.45 -1.12 7.77
N ILE A 412 -8.30 -2.38 7.35
CA ILE A 412 -8.67 -2.87 6.01
C ILE A 412 -10.11 -2.50 5.62
N ALA A 413 -11.05 -2.43 6.58
CA ALA A 413 -12.43 -1.99 6.34
C ALA A 413 -12.53 -0.54 5.84
N GLN A 414 -11.63 0.34 6.30
CA GLN A 414 -11.59 1.75 5.89
C GLN A 414 -11.07 1.94 4.46
N LEU A 415 -10.34 0.97 3.90
CA LEU A 415 -9.85 1.06 2.52
C LEU A 415 -11.00 1.08 1.50
N GLY A 416 -12.06 0.30 1.73
CA GLY A 416 -13.26 0.31 0.88
C GLY A 416 -13.95 1.68 0.89
N ASN A 417 -13.91 2.37 2.02
CA ASN A 417 -14.48 3.71 2.19
C ASN A 417 -13.70 4.78 1.42
N LEU A 418 -12.36 4.71 1.46
CA LEU A 418 -11.48 5.63 0.72
C LEU A 418 -11.60 5.43 -0.80
N ASN A 419 -11.68 4.17 -1.24
CA ASN A 419 -11.92 3.84 -2.65
C ASN A 419 -13.29 4.37 -3.09
N ASN A 420 -14.33 4.20 -2.27
CA ASN A 420 -15.65 4.78 -2.57
C ASN A 420 -15.60 6.31 -2.64
N PHE A 421 -14.93 6.98 -1.70
CA PHE A 421 -14.75 8.43 -1.76
C PHE A 421 -14.11 8.87 -3.09
N CYS A 422 -13.00 8.24 -3.47
CA CYS A 422 -12.32 8.53 -4.74
C CYS A 422 -13.21 8.23 -5.95
N TYR A 423 -13.98 7.14 -5.92
CA TYR A 423 -14.94 6.79 -6.97
C TYR A 423 -15.98 7.90 -7.17
N GLN A 424 -16.59 8.39 -6.09
CA GLN A 424 -17.57 9.48 -6.15
C GLN A 424 -16.96 10.76 -6.73
N LEU A 425 -15.72 11.11 -6.36
CA LEU A 425 -15.00 12.25 -6.94
C LEU A 425 -14.87 12.16 -8.47
N ILE A 426 -14.59 10.96 -8.99
CA ILE A 426 -14.39 10.74 -10.43
C ILE A 426 -15.72 10.76 -11.18
N VAL A 427 -16.74 10.04 -10.68
CA VAL A 427 -18.02 9.88 -11.37
C VAL A 427 -18.86 11.16 -11.35
N HIS A 428 -18.82 11.90 -10.24
CA HIS A 428 -19.60 13.14 -10.05
C HIS A 428 -18.71 14.38 -10.04
N TYR A 429 -17.67 14.39 -10.88
CA TYR A 429 -16.67 15.44 -10.90
C TYR A 429 -17.29 16.84 -11.07
N ASP A 430 -18.18 17.02 -12.05
CA ASP A 430 -18.77 18.32 -12.36
C ASP A 430 -19.69 18.81 -11.24
N GLU A 431 -20.39 17.90 -10.55
CA GLU A 431 -21.29 18.21 -9.45
C GLU A 431 -20.58 18.45 -8.12
N ILE A 432 -19.39 17.86 -7.93
CA ILE A 432 -18.58 17.99 -6.72
C ILE A 432 -17.70 19.25 -6.79
N PHE A 433 -17.05 19.52 -7.93
CA PHE A 433 -16.04 20.58 -8.06
C PHE A 433 -16.61 21.89 -8.63
N THR A 434 -17.68 22.38 -8.02
CA THR A 434 -18.43 23.57 -8.46
C THR A 434 -17.92 24.90 -7.91
N LYS A 435 -16.99 24.87 -6.94
CA LYS A 435 -16.40 26.05 -6.30
C LYS A 435 -15.32 26.70 -7.16
#